data_AF-A0A068UA03-F1
#
_entry.id   AF-A0A068UA03-F1
#
_cell.length_a   1.000
_cell.length_b   1.000
_cell.length_c   1.000
_cell.angle_alpha   90.00
_cell.angle_beta   90.00
_cell.angle_gamma   90.00
#
_symmetry.space_group_name_H-M   'P 1'
#
loop_
_entity.id
_entity.type
_entity.pdbx_description
1 polymer ?
#
loop_
_entity_poly.entity_id
_entity_poly.type
_entity_poly.pdbx_seq_one_letter_code
_entity_poly.pdbx_strand_id
1 'polypeptide(L)'
;MRQNMSRLGPLDKHLLGPLAEPKKKGQRSHSTKASRYLALHLRFEIDMVAHSLCEFGGGKEEQKELEAYREKHFPALIELKKTQKLPSMAALREEGLCPLMPEETVLMLAALGFNRKTRIYLAGAHIYGGKSRLTALTTLFPNLVTKENLLSSAEIEPFANFSSQLAALDFITCTAADNFAMTDSGSQFSSLVSGYRIYYGGGEMPTIRPNKRRLADIFVKNNTIEWSVFEKRVRKAVRQTKRVFSRPTGRSVYRYPRCLECMCSDQP
;
A
#
# COMPACT_ATOMS: atom_id res chain seq x y z
N MET A 1 25.90 -36.78 -10.78
CA MET A 1 24.43 -36.61 -10.78
C MET A 1 23.96 -36.39 -9.35
N ARG A 2 23.72 -35.15 -8.92
CA ARG A 2 23.08 -34.85 -7.64
C ARG A 2 21.58 -34.83 -7.88
N GLN A 3 20.86 -35.82 -7.37
CA GLN A 3 19.40 -35.83 -7.33
C GLN A 3 18.96 -34.75 -6.33
N ASN A 4 18.68 -33.55 -6.85
CA ASN A 4 18.13 -32.47 -6.05
C ASN A 4 16.62 -32.72 -5.95
N MET A 5 16.21 -33.55 -4.99
CA MET A 5 14.80 -33.65 -4.63
C MET A 5 14.40 -32.32 -4.02
N SER A 6 13.66 -31.52 -4.79
CA SER A 6 12.95 -30.33 -4.33
C SER A 6 11.91 -30.77 -3.31
N ARG A 7 12.30 -30.93 -2.04
CA ARG A 7 11.33 -30.93 -0.95
C ARG A 7 10.77 -29.52 -0.90
N LEU A 8 9.64 -29.31 -1.58
CA LEU A 8 8.73 -28.20 -1.29
C LEU A 8 8.46 -28.27 0.21
N GLY A 9 9.08 -27.37 0.97
CA GLY A 9 8.75 -27.20 2.37
C GLY A 9 7.23 -26.96 2.46
N PRO A 10 6.50 -27.70 3.31
CA PRO A 10 5.09 -27.42 3.54
C PRO A 10 4.94 -25.94 3.87
N LEU A 11 4.20 -25.20 3.05
CA LEU A 11 3.89 -23.79 3.33
C LEU A 11 3.19 -23.72 4.69
N ASP A 12 3.69 -22.86 5.55
CA ASP A 12 3.20 -22.74 6.92
C ASP A 12 1.72 -22.34 6.91
N LYS A 13 0.86 -23.22 7.43
CA LYS A 13 -0.58 -23.01 7.53
C LYS A 13 -0.93 -21.80 8.41
N HIS A 14 -0.03 -21.41 9.30
CA HIS A 14 -0.19 -20.22 10.15
C HIS A 14 0.03 -18.90 9.38
N LEU A 15 0.77 -18.94 8.26
CA LEU A 15 1.02 -17.78 7.40
C LEU A 15 -0.12 -17.49 6.41
N LEU A 16 -0.95 -18.49 6.10
CA LEU A 16 -1.95 -18.44 5.03
C LEU A 16 -3.40 -18.35 5.52
N GLY A 17 -3.68 -18.77 6.77
CA GLY A 17 -5.05 -18.98 7.22
C GLY A 17 -5.83 -19.96 6.31
N PRO A 18 -7.15 -20.10 6.46
CA PRO A 18 -7.96 -21.06 5.70
C PRO A 18 -8.11 -20.75 4.20
N LEU A 19 -7.35 -19.78 3.65
CA LEU A 19 -7.44 -19.36 2.25
C LEU A 19 -6.74 -20.33 1.28
N ALA A 20 -5.91 -21.25 1.78
CA ALA A 20 -5.19 -22.25 0.97
C ALA A 20 -5.88 -23.62 0.91
N GLU A 21 -7.03 -23.80 1.57
CA GLU A 21 -7.83 -25.02 1.35
C GLU A 21 -8.68 -24.83 0.09
N PRO A 22 -8.53 -25.68 -0.95
CA PRO A 22 -9.44 -25.65 -2.08
C PRO A 22 -10.86 -25.86 -1.56
N LYS A 23 -11.76 -24.91 -1.83
CA LYS A 23 -13.17 -25.03 -1.43
C LYS A 23 -13.73 -26.32 -2.01
N LYS A 24 -13.86 -27.37 -1.19
CA LYS A 24 -14.60 -28.57 -1.56
C LYS A 24 -16.01 -28.14 -1.98
N LYS A 25 -16.34 -28.30 -3.27
CA LYS A 25 -17.71 -28.13 -3.77
C LYS A 25 -18.61 -29.07 -2.95
N GLY A 26 -19.44 -28.52 -2.06
CA GLY A 26 -20.51 -29.31 -1.42
C GLY A 26 -20.94 -28.93 -0.01
N GLN A 27 -20.16 -28.16 0.77
CA GLN A 27 -20.59 -27.79 2.13
C GLN A 27 -20.90 -26.30 2.24
N ARG A 28 -22.19 -25.96 2.12
CA ARG A 28 -22.73 -24.69 2.63
C ARG A 28 -22.78 -24.76 4.15
N SER A 29 -21.62 -24.66 4.80
CA SER A 29 -21.59 -24.23 6.20
C SER A 29 -22.08 -22.78 6.23
N HIS A 30 -23.13 -22.51 7.01
CA HIS A 30 -23.47 -21.16 7.43
C HIS A 30 -22.37 -20.68 8.40
N SER A 31 -21.15 -20.48 7.89
CA SER A 31 -20.15 -19.74 8.63
C SER A 31 -20.71 -18.32 8.79
N THR A 32 -20.78 -17.84 10.02
CA THR A 32 -20.87 -16.41 10.29
C THR A 32 -19.90 -15.72 9.34
N LYS A 33 -20.40 -14.87 8.43
CA LYS A 33 -19.54 -14.24 7.42
C LYS A 33 -18.34 -13.65 8.14
N ALA A 34 -17.16 -14.22 7.92
CA ALA A 34 -15.93 -13.70 8.49
C ALA A 34 -15.90 -12.20 8.18
N SER A 35 -15.63 -11.39 9.22
CA SER A 35 -15.74 -9.95 9.04
C SER A 35 -14.73 -9.50 8.00
N ARG A 36 -15.23 -8.82 6.97
CA ARG A 36 -14.38 -8.27 5.93
C ARG A 36 -13.60 -7.06 6.42
N TYR A 37 -12.38 -6.88 5.91
CA TYR A 37 -11.57 -5.71 6.20
C TYR A 37 -10.74 -5.25 5.00
N LEU A 38 -10.32 -3.98 5.06
CA LEU A 38 -9.40 -3.36 4.12
C LEU A 38 -8.03 -3.26 4.81
N ALA A 39 -6.99 -3.82 4.21
CA ALA A 39 -5.63 -3.49 4.58
C ALA A 39 -5.15 -2.27 3.79
N LEU A 40 -4.63 -1.26 4.48
CA LEU A 40 -4.12 -0.03 3.90
C LEU A 40 -2.63 0.11 4.22
N HIS A 41 -1.78 0.04 3.20
CA HIS A 41 -0.37 0.40 3.33
C HIS A 41 -0.17 1.89 3.04
N LEU A 42 0.06 2.66 4.10
CA LEU A 42 0.25 4.12 4.05
C LEU A 42 1.74 4.44 4.12
N ARG A 43 2.38 4.56 2.95
CA ARG A 43 3.80 4.93 2.82
C ARG A 43 3.96 6.46 2.92
N PHE A 44 3.94 6.96 4.14
CA PHE A 44 4.06 8.39 4.48
C PHE A 44 4.97 8.61 5.71
N GLU A 45 6.03 7.83 5.81
CA GLU A 45 7.06 7.96 6.84
C GLU A 45 8.06 9.07 6.49
N ILE A 46 8.79 9.57 7.50
CA ILE A 46 9.67 10.74 7.36
C ILE A 46 10.74 10.56 6.27
N ASP A 47 11.28 9.35 6.09
CA ASP A 47 12.25 9.03 5.05
C ASP A 47 11.66 9.22 3.65
N MET A 48 10.43 8.74 3.43
CA MET A 48 9.71 8.86 2.17
C MET A 48 9.32 10.33 1.89
N VAL A 49 8.78 11.01 2.91
CA VAL A 49 8.38 12.41 2.84
C VAL A 49 9.60 13.29 2.53
N ALA A 50 10.70 13.13 3.24
CA ALA A 50 11.94 13.87 3.02
C ALA A 50 12.55 13.58 1.64
N HIS A 51 12.71 12.30 1.26
CA HIS A 51 13.29 11.92 -0.03
C HIS A 51 12.51 12.48 -1.23
N SER A 52 11.19 12.66 -1.10
CA SER A 52 10.34 13.12 -2.20
C SER A 52 10.56 14.56 -2.65
N LEU A 53 11.24 15.39 -1.85
CA LEU A 53 11.41 16.85 -2.08
C LEU A 53 10.09 17.64 -2.18
N CYS A 54 8.96 17.02 -1.85
CA CYS A 54 7.65 17.67 -1.86
C CYS A 54 7.36 18.38 -0.55
N GLU A 55 6.33 19.22 -0.58
CA GLU A 55 5.70 19.84 0.59
C GLU A 55 4.30 19.26 0.80
N PHE A 56 3.88 19.24 2.06
CA PHE A 56 2.64 18.61 2.51
C PHE A 56 1.79 19.56 3.36
N GLY A 57 2.08 20.86 3.30
CA GLY A 57 1.28 21.91 3.93
C GLY A 57 1.70 22.26 5.36
N GLY A 58 2.87 21.80 5.84
CA GLY A 58 3.42 22.19 7.14
C GLY A 58 4.23 23.49 7.14
N GLY A 59 4.31 24.19 6.00
CA GLY A 59 4.95 25.50 5.89
C GLY A 59 6.46 25.48 6.16
N LYS A 60 6.99 26.61 6.65
CA LYS A 60 8.44 26.80 6.86
C LYS A 60 9.05 25.84 7.90
N GLU A 61 8.25 25.40 8.86
CA GLU A 61 8.69 24.45 9.89
C GLU A 61 8.93 23.06 9.28
N GLU A 62 7.97 22.55 8.50
CA GLU A 62 8.11 21.30 7.74
C GLU A 62 9.30 21.38 6.77
N GLN A 63 9.46 22.48 6.05
CA GLN A 63 10.60 22.67 5.15
C GLN A 63 11.94 22.54 5.89
N LYS A 64 12.09 23.19 7.05
CA LYS A 64 13.31 23.12 7.86
C LYS A 64 13.56 21.72 8.40
N GLU A 65 12.54 21.08 8.94
CA GLU A 65 12.64 19.72 9.50
C GLU A 65 13.07 18.72 8.42
N LEU A 66 12.40 18.73 7.26
CA LEU A 66 12.70 17.82 6.18
C LEU A 66 14.08 18.11 5.56
N GLU A 67 14.51 19.36 5.48
CA GLU A 67 15.85 19.70 5.00
C GLU A 67 16.93 19.17 5.95
N ALA A 68 16.78 19.37 7.26
CA ALA A 68 17.70 18.84 8.27
C ALA A 68 17.75 17.30 8.22
N TYR A 69 16.61 16.64 8.00
CA TYR A 69 16.56 15.19 7.81
C TYR A 69 17.34 14.76 6.55
N ARG A 70 17.20 15.49 5.42
CA ARG A 70 17.92 15.19 4.17
C ARG A 70 19.42 15.38 4.31
N GLU A 71 19.88 16.42 4.99
CA GLU A 71 21.30 16.66 5.24
C GLU A 71 21.95 15.48 5.97
N LYS A 72 21.23 14.89 6.93
CA LYS A 72 21.72 13.75 7.71
C LYS A 72 21.60 12.42 7.00
N HIS A 73 20.49 12.16 6.31
CA HIS A 73 20.11 10.82 5.83
C HIS A 73 20.23 10.63 4.31
N PHE A 74 20.30 11.72 3.53
CA PHE A 74 20.33 11.68 2.07
C PHE A 74 21.47 12.55 1.49
N PRO A 75 22.75 12.31 1.86
CA PRO A 75 23.87 13.15 1.42
C PRO A 75 24.00 13.21 -0.11
N ALA A 76 23.75 12.09 -0.80
CA ALA A 76 23.76 12.06 -2.27
C ALA A 76 22.68 12.96 -2.89
N LEU A 77 21.51 13.09 -2.25
CA LEU A 77 20.43 13.96 -2.72
C LEU A 77 20.81 15.44 -2.54
N ILE A 78 21.48 15.76 -1.44
CA ILE A 78 22.00 17.12 -1.18
C ILE A 78 23.07 17.50 -2.19
N GLU A 79 23.99 16.59 -2.52
CA GLU A 79 25.01 16.84 -3.55
C GLU A 79 24.38 16.99 -4.95
N LEU A 80 23.35 16.21 -5.27
CA LEU A 80 22.57 16.40 -6.50
C LEU A 80 21.87 17.77 -6.55
N LYS A 81 21.32 18.24 -5.43
CA LYS A 81 20.68 19.56 -5.33
C LYS A 81 21.65 20.71 -5.59
N LYS A 82 22.94 20.54 -5.25
CA LYS A 82 24.00 21.52 -5.51
C LYS A 82 24.48 21.50 -6.96
N THR A 83 24.55 20.31 -7.57
CA THR A 83 25.14 20.11 -8.89
C THR A 83 24.13 20.19 -10.04
N GLN A 84 22.85 19.94 -9.76
CA GLN A 84 21.79 19.87 -10.75
C GLN A 84 20.57 20.67 -10.32
N LYS A 85 19.88 21.23 -11.32
CA LYS A 85 18.58 21.87 -11.10
C LYS A 85 17.51 20.80 -10.93
N LEU A 86 17.08 20.58 -9.70
CA LEU A 86 15.98 19.66 -9.38
C LEU A 86 14.62 20.23 -9.84
N PRO A 87 13.64 19.36 -10.16
CA PRO A 87 12.29 19.81 -10.51
C PRO A 87 11.65 20.60 -9.38
N SER A 88 10.76 21.53 -9.72
CA SER A 88 9.98 22.26 -8.73
C SER A 88 9.01 21.33 -8.00
N MET A 89 8.63 21.69 -6.78
CA MET A 89 7.70 20.91 -5.96
C MET A 89 6.35 20.71 -6.66
N ALA A 90 5.87 21.75 -7.36
CA ALA A 90 4.67 21.67 -8.18
C ALA A 90 4.81 20.64 -9.32
N ALA A 91 5.95 20.62 -10.01
CA ALA A 91 6.23 19.67 -11.10
C ALA A 91 6.32 18.23 -10.57
N LEU A 92 6.97 18.01 -9.42
CA LEU A 92 7.03 16.70 -8.76
C LEU A 92 5.62 16.19 -8.42
N ARG A 93 4.76 17.08 -7.92
CA ARG A 93 3.39 16.73 -7.57
C ARG A 93 2.55 16.44 -8.80
N GLU A 94 2.64 17.28 -9.84
CA GLU A 94 1.92 17.09 -11.11
C GLU A 94 2.30 15.77 -11.79
N GLU A 95 3.57 15.37 -11.74
CA GLU A 95 4.03 14.07 -12.27
C GLU A 95 3.70 12.88 -11.36
N GLY A 96 3.09 13.13 -10.19
CA GLY A 96 2.71 12.10 -9.24
C GLY A 96 3.91 11.45 -8.53
N LEU A 97 5.03 12.18 -8.41
CA LEU A 97 6.23 11.71 -7.72
C LEU A 97 6.12 11.88 -6.21
N CYS A 98 5.31 12.83 -5.74
CA CYS A 98 5.03 12.98 -4.31
C CYS A 98 4.28 11.75 -3.72
N PRO A 99 4.52 11.42 -2.45
CA PRO A 99 3.66 10.57 -1.64
C PRO A 99 2.23 11.14 -1.56
N LEU A 100 1.24 10.25 -1.52
CA LEU A 100 -0.13 10.65 -1.17
C LEU A 100 -0.17 10.98 0.31
N MET A 101 -0.78 12.12 0.64
CA MET A 101 -1.02 12.49 2.04
C MET A 101 -2.11 11.58 2.65
N PRO A 102 -2.13 11.39 3.98
CA PRO A 102 -3.21 10.68 4.65
C PRO A 102 -4.60 11.24 4.31
N GLU A 103 -4.74 12.55 4.19
CA GLU A 103 -5.96 13.27 3.81
C GLU A 103 -6.42 12.90 2.39
N GLU A 104 -5.49 12.86 1.44
CA GLU A 104 -5.77 12.44 0.06
C GLU A 104 -6.15 10.97 -0.03
N THR A 105 -5.52 10.15 0.81
CA THR A 105 -5.81 8.71 0.90
C THR A 105 -7.23 8.49 1.39
N VAL A 106 -7.68 9.25 2.39
CA VAL A 106 -9.06 9.22 2.90
C VAL A 106 -10.06 9.55 1.81
N LEU A 107 -9.82 10.65 1.07
CA LEU A 107 -10.68 11.06 -0.04
C LEU A 107 -10.74 10.00 -1.13
N MET A 108 -9.61 9.40 -1.47
CA MET A 108 -9.56 8.30 -2.44
C MET A 108 -10.40 7.11 -1.98
N LEU A 109 -10.25 6.66 -0.73
CA LEU A 109 -11.00 5.52 -0.20
C LEU A 109 -12.51 5.81 -0.15
N ALA A 110 -12.90 7.01 0.30
CA ALA A 110 -14.29 7.45 0.32
C ALA A 110 -14.91 7.44 -1.09
N ALA A 111 -14.20 7.98 -2.08
CA ALA A 111 -14.63 7.95 -3.48
C ALA A 111 -14.69 6.54 -4.10
N LEU A 112 -13.98 5.56 -3.53
CA LEU A 112 -14.11 4.16 -3.94
C LEU A 112 -15.33 3.47 -3.32
N GLY A 113 -16.01 4.12 -2.37
CA GLY A 113 -17.21 3.62 -1.69
C GLY A 113 -16.94 2.97 -0.33
N PHE A 114 -15.72 3.07 0.20
CA PHE A 114 -15.48 2.74 1.60
C PHE A 114 -16.15 3.78 2.50
N ASN A 115 -16.65 3.34 3.65
CA ASN A 115 -17.45 4.19 4.53
C ASN A 115 -17.06 3.97 6.00
N ARG A 116 -17.71 4.69 6.92
CA ARG A 116 -17.40 4.65 8.36
C ARG A 116 -17.47 3.24 8.98
N LYS A 117 -18.24 2.31 8.39
CA LYS A 117 -18.36 0.92 8.87
C LYS A 117 -17.22 0.01 8.38
N THR A 118 -16.39 0.48 7.44
CA THR A 118 -15.22 -0.26 6.95
C THR A 118 -14.22 -0.45 8.09
N ARG A 119 -13.84 -1.71 8.34
CA ARG A 119 -12.72 -2.05 9.24
C ARG A 119 -11.43 -1.92 8.45
N ILE A 120 -10.48 -1.15 8.97
CA ILE A 120 -9.20 -0.88 8.31
C ILE A 120 -8.07 -1.40 9.17
N TYR A 121 -7.21 -2.23 8.59
CA TYR A 121 -5.89 -2.49 9.12
C TYR A 121 -4.91 -1.53 8.46
N LEU A 122 -4.26 -0.66 9.24
CA LEU A 122 -3.26 0.28 8.76
C LEU A 122 -1.86 -0.35 8.92
N ALA A 123 -1.26 -0.68 7.77
CA ALA A 123 0.10 -1.21 7.67
C ALA A 123 1.11 -0.08 7.45
N GLY A 124 2.28 -0.22 8.08
CA GLY A 124 3.34 0.77 8.04
C GLY A 124 3.93 1.06 9.42
N ALA A 125 4.92 1.94 9.44
CA ALA A 125 5.58 2.38 10.66
C ALA A 125 5.06 3.76 11.10
N HIS A 126 5.94 4.60 11.65
CA HIS A 126 5.60 5.95 12.07
C HIS A 126 5.26 6.87 10.89
N ILE A 127 3.98 7.22 10.80
CA ILE A 127 3.47 8.22 9.85
C ILE A 127 3.99 9.61 10.24
N TYR A 128 4.57 10.32 9.28
CA TYR A 128 5.05 11.69 9.46
C TYR A 128 3.89 12.62 9.91
N GLY A 129 4.14 13.47 10.90
CA GLY A 129 3.11 14.26 11.59
C GLY A 129 2.27 13.48 12.61
N GLY A 130 2.41 12.15 12.70
CA GLY A 130 1.81 11.32 13.75
C GLY A 130 0.29 11.43 13.84
N LYS A 131 -0.22 11.63 15.06
CA LYS A 131 -1.66 11.65 15.34
C LYS A 131 -2.41 12.76 14.59
N SER A 132 -1.79 13.93 14.36
CA SER A 132 -2.46 15.04 13.69
C SER A 132 -2.85 14.65 12.26
N ARG A 133 -1.92 14.06 11.50
CA ARG A 133 -2.16 13.57 10.13
C ARG A 133 -3.08 12.35 10.09
N LEU A 134 -3.02 11.48 11.11
CA LEU A 134 -3.92 10.32 11.20
C LEU A 134 -5.37 10.69 11.53
N THR A 135 -5.62 11.91 12.04
CA THR A 135 -6.98 12.37 12.40
C THR A 135 -7.94 12.31 11.22
N ALA A 136 -7.48 12.63 10.00
CA ALA A 136 -8.32 12.53 8.80
C ALA A 136 -8.79 11.08 8.55
N LEU A 137 -7.91 10.11 8.76
CA LEU A 137 -8.22 8.68 8.61
C LEU A 137 -9.17 8.20 9.70
N THR A 138 -8.84 8.46 10.97
CA THR A 138 -9.62 7.95 12.10
C THR A 138 -10.99 8.62 12.23
N THR A 139 -11.13 9.87 11.78
CA THR A 139 -12.40 10.58 11.76
C THR A 139 -13.39 9.93 10.79
N LEU A 140 -12.95 9.57 9.57
CA LEU A 140 -13.84 8.95 8.57
C LEU A 140 -13.93 7.43 8.72
N PHE A 141 -12.87 6.79 9.20
CA PHE A 141 -12.78 5.34 9.39
C PHE A 141 -12.44 5.03 10.85
N PRO A 142 -13.44 5.08 11.76
CA PRO A 142 -13.20 4.90 13.19
C PRO A 142 -12.78 3.47 13.56
N ASN A 143 -13.08 2.48 12.72
CA ASN A 143 -12.71 1.08 12.94
C ASN A 143 -11.30 0.77 12.37
N LEU A 144 -10.34 1.65 12.66
CA LEU A 144 -8.96 1.53 12.22
C LEU A 144 -8.11 0.90 13.32
N VAL A 145 -7.35 -0.13 12.96
CA VAL A 145 -6.41 -0.82 13.84
C VAL A 145 -5.02 -0.86 13.20
N THR A 146 -3.99 -0.90 14.02
CA THR A 146 -2.60 -1.19 13.63
C THR A 146 -2.15 -2.45 14.36
N LYS A 147 -1.00 -3.03 13.98
CA LYS A 147 -0.42 -4.17 14.72
C LYS A 147 -0.23 -3.88 16.21
N GLU A 148 0.15 -2.65 16.57
CA GLU A 148 0.37 -2.23 17.95
C GLU A 148 -0.92 -2.18 18.78
N ASN A 149 -2.07 -1.94 18.13
CA ASN A 149 -3.37 -1.94 18.79
C ASN A 149 -4.09 -3.30 18.72
N LEU A 150 -3.69 -4.15 17.77
CA LEU A 150 -4.32 -5.45 17.52
C LEU A 150 -3.71 -6.55 18.40
N LEU A 151 -2.39 -6.50 18.61
CA LEU A 151 -1.65 -7.48 19.40
C LEU A 151 -1.52 -7.02 20.85
N SER A 152 -1.50 -7.97 21.77
CA SER A 152 -1.12 -7.70 23.16
C SER A 152 0.37 -7.35 23.27
N SER A 153 0.75 -6.70 24.38
CA SER A 153 2.16 -6.37 24.63
C SER A 153 3.08 -7.60 24.57
N ALA A 154 2.63 -8.75 25.08
CA ALA A 154 3.38 -10.00 25.05
C ALA A 154 3.54 -10.59 23.63
N GLU A 155 2.54 -10.39 22.76
CA GLU A 155 2.60 -10.86 21.38
C GLU A 155 3.50 -9.99 20.50
N ILE A 156 3.55 -8.68 20.75
CA ILE A 156 4.33 -7.74 19.92
C ILE A 156 5.77 -7.54 20.41
N GLU A 157 6.03 -7.67 21.71
CA GLU A 157 7.35 -7.46 22.33
C GLU A 157 8.49 -8.22 21.63
N PRO A 158 8.33 -9.51 21.25
CA PRO A 158 9.41 -10.26 20.58
C PRO A 158 9.89 -9.62 19.28
N PHE A 159 9.04 -8.80 18.64
CA PHE A 159 9.32 -8.16 17.36
C PHE A 159 9.77 -6.69 17.50
N ALA A 160 9.63 -6.07 18.68
CA ALA A 160 9.75 -4.62 18.87
C ALA A 160 11.08 -4.03 18.37
N ASN A 161 12.18 -4.78 18.50
CA ASN A 161 13.52 -4.35 18.07
C ASN A 161 13.89 -4.79 16.64
N PHE A 162 12.98 -5.46 15.94
CA PHE A 162 13.23 -6.05 14.63
C PHE A 162 12.26 -5.48 13.60
N SER A 163 12.62 -4.33 13.01
CA SER A 163 11.79 -3.62 12.02
C SER A 163 11.30 -4.51 10.87
N SER A 164 12.16 -5.42 10.38
CA SER A 164 11.80 -6.36 9.31
C SER A 164 10.79 -7.41 9.75
N GLN A 165 10.82 -7.83 11.01
CA GLN A 165 9.84 -8.80 11.54
C GLN A 165 8.50 -8.12 11.84
N LEU A 166 8.51 -6.88 12.35
CA LEU A 166 7.29 -6.06 12.46
C LEU A 166 6.62 -5.84 11.10
N ALA A 167 7.43 -5.59 10.06
CA ALA A 167 6.92 -5.49 8.69
C ALA A 167 6.38 -6.83 8.15
N ALA A 168 6.87 -7.98 8.65
CA ALA A 168 6.31 -9.28 8.28
C ALA A 168 4.89 -9.48 8.82
N LEU A 169 4.58 -8.96 10.03
CA LEU A 169 3.21 -8.96 10.57
C LEU A 169 2.26 -8.13 9.69
N ASP A 170 2.72 -6.96 9.24
CA ASP A 170 2.00 -6.14 8.27
C ASP A 170 1.78 -6.90 6.96
N PHE A 171 2.79 -7.62 6.47
CA PHE A 171 2.70 -8.41 5.24
C PHE A 171 1.61 -9.48 5.35
N ILE A 172 1.62 -10.29 6.42
CA ILE A 172 0.63 -11.36 6.65
C ILE A 172 -0.79 -10.79 6.68
N THR A 173 -0.99 -9.70 7.40
CA THR A 173 -2.32 -9.08 7.51
C THR A 173 -2.76 -8.45 6.19
N CYS A 174 -1.84 -7.87 5.42
CA CYS A 174 -2.17 -7.29 4.11
C CYS A 174 -2.47 -8.35 3.04
N THR A 175 -1.80 -9.49 3.06
CA THR A 175 -2.03 -10.56 2.09
C THR A 175 -3.36 -11.26 2.33
N ALA A 176 -3.77 -11.44 3.59
CA ALA A 176 -5.02 -12.09 3.99
C ALA A 176 -6.28 -11.20 3.86
N ALA A 177 -6.14 -9.90 3.57
CA ALA A 177 -7.26 -8.95 3.54
C ALA A 177 -8.22 -9.14 2.35
N ASP A 178 -9.51 -8.83 2.53
CA ASP A 178 -10.48 -8.86 1.43
C ASP A 178 -10.13 -7.83 0.34
N ASN A 179 -9.66 -6.65 0.76
CA ASN A 179 -9.14 -5.63 -0.13
C ASN A 179 -7.80 -5.15 0.41
N PHE A 180 -6.85 -4.90 -0.49
CA PHE A 180 -5.59 -4.25 -0.17
C PHE A 180 -5.53 -2.91 -0.90
N ALA A 181 -5.22 -1.82 -0.20
CA ALA A 181 -4.92 -0.52 -0.78
C ALA A 181 -3.51 -0.08 -0.40
N MET A 182 -2.83 0.58 -1.33
CA MET A 182 -1.50 1.14 -1.12
C MET A 182 -1.50 2.62 -1.48
N THR A 183 -0.63 3.42 -0.87
CA THR A 183 -0.43 4.83 -1.28
C THR A 183 0.79 5.02 -2.17
N ASP A 184 1.78 4.13 -2.05
CA ASP A 184 2.95 4.09 -2.93
C ASP A 184 3.19 2.69 -3.52
N SER A 185 2.98 2.59 -4.83
CA SER A 185 3.20 1.37 -5.60
C SER A 185 4.64 1.12 -6.05
N GLY A 186 5.55 2.05 -5.73
CA GLY A 186 7.00 1.88 -5.92
C GLY A 186 7.67 1.16 -4.74
N SER A 187 7.08 1.23 -3.54
CA SER A 187 7.60 0.56 -2.36
C SER A 187 7.75 -0.96 -2.52
N GLN A 188 8.81 -1.51 -1.93
CA GLN A 188 9.05 -2.96 -1.93
C GLN A 188 7.93 -3.72 -1.21
N PHE A 189 7.47 -3.21 -0.07
CA PHE A 189 6.35 -3.80 0.68
C PHE A 189 5.09 -3.94 -0.17
N SER A 190 4.65 -2.85 -0.83
CA SER A 190 3.45 -2.91 -1.68
C SER A 190 3.61 -3.88 -2.85
N SER A 191 4.83 -3.99 -3.40
CA SER A 191 5.16 -4.89 -4.51
C SER A 191 5.09 -6.35 -4.07
N LEU A 192 5.62 -6.67 -2.88
CA LEU A 192 5.56 -8.00 -2.28
C LEU A 192 4.13 -8.43 -2.01
N VAL A 193 3.34 -7.60 -1.31
CA VAL A 193 1.92 -7.91 -1.03
C VAL A 193 1.12 -8.06 -2.32
N SER A 194 1.32 -7.17 -3.29
CA SER A 194 0.62 -7.24 -4.58
C SER A 194 0.98 -8.50 -5.36
N GLY A 195 2.27 -8.84 -5.42
CA GLY A 195 2.75 -10.04 -6.11
C GLY A 195 2.19 -11.31 -5.47
N TYR A 196 2.24 -11.38 -4.13
CA TYR A 196 1.65 -12.48 -3.37
C TYR A 196 0.14 -12.62 -3.66
N ARG A 197 -0.61 -11.50 -3.58
CA ARG A 197 -2.06 -11.51 -3.82
C ARG A 197 -2.42 -11.87 -5.26
N ILE A 198 -1.58 -11.51 -6.22
CA ILE A 198 -1.75 -11.94 -7.62
C ILE A 198 -1.50 -13.44 -7.72
N TYR A 199 -0.35 -13.92 -7.25
CA TYR A 199 0.09 -15.30 -7.43
C TYR A 199 -0.80 -16.32 -6.71
N TYR A 200 -1.06 -16.13 -5.42
CA TYR A 200 -1.88 -17.05 -4.60
C TYR A 200 -3.38 -16.76 -4.68
N GLY A 201 -3.77 -15.57 -5.10
CA GLY A 201 -5.18 -15.19 -5.23
C GLY A 201 -5.77 -15.39 -6.62
N GLY A 202 -5.09 -16.11 -7.51
CA GLY A 202 -5.53 -16.31 -8.90
C GLY A 202 -5.67 -15.00 -9.70
N GLY A 203 -5.10 -13.90 -9.22
CA GLY A 203 -5.32 -12.56 -9.78
C GLY A 203 -6.68 -11.94 -9.47
N GLU A 204 -7.52 -12.61 -8.68
CA GLU A 204 -8.89 -12.18 -8.33
C GLU A 204 -8.94 -11.33 -7.06
N MET A 205 -7.95 -11.49 -6.17
CA MET A 205 -7.86 -10.72 -4.92
C MET A 205 -7.76 -9.20 -5.20
N PRO A 206 -8.73 -8.39 -4.76
CA PRO A 206 -8.74 -6.96 -5.05
C PRO A 206 -7.55 -6.22 -4.45
N THR A 207 -6.81 -5.52 -5.32
CA THR A 207 -5.73 -4.61 -4.94
C THR A 207 -5.97 -3.24 -5.57
N ILE A 208 -6.00 -2.20 -4.74
CA ILE A 208 -6.21 -0.79 -5.11
C ILE A 208 -4.84 -0.14 -5.23
N ARG A 209 -4.48 0.19 -6.48
CA ARG A 209 -3.24 0.89 -6.81
C ARG A 209 -3.55 2.31 -7.29
N PRO A 210 -3.03 3.35 -6.62
CA PRO A 210 -3.26 4.72 -7.01
C PRO A 210 -2.48 5.04 -8.29
N ASN A 211 -3.12 5.76 -9.20
CA ASN A 211 -2.41 6.47 -10.26
C ASN A 211 -2.08 7.87 -9.73
N LYS A 212 -0.92 8.02 -9.06
CA LYS A 212 -0.55 9.24 -8.35
C LYS A 212 -0.61 10.49 -9.24
N ARG A 213 -0.16 10.38 -10.49
CA ARG A 213 -0.22 11.47 -11.48
C ARG A 213 -1.65 11.93 -11.75
N ARG A 214 -2.57 10.98 -12.00
CA ARG A 214 -3.99 11.30 -12.21
C ARG A 214 -4.69 11.78 -10.95
N LEU A 215 -4.29 11.28 -9.78
CA LEU A 215 -4.84 11.74 -8.51
C LEU A 215 -4.37 13.16 -8.20
N ALA A 216 -3.10 13.48 -8.43
CA ALA A 216 -2.58 14.84 -8.30
C ALA A 216 -3.34 15.83 -9.21
N ASP A 217 -3.61 15.45 -10.47
CA ASP A 217 -4.44 16.26 -11.38
C ASP A 217 -5.84 16.53 -10.81
N ILE A 218 -6.47 15.53 -10.18
CA ILE A 218 -7.78 15.66 -9.55
C ILE A 218 -7.73 16.57 -8.31
N PHE A 219 -6.69 16.44 -7.48
CA PHE A 219 -6.55 17.19 -6.22
C PHE A 219 -6.09 18.63 -6.42
N VAL A 220 -5.26 18.90 -7.44
CA VAL A 220 -4.60 20.21 -7.61
C VAL A 220 -5.35 21.13 -8.57
N LYS A 221 -5.94 20.63 -9.67
CA LYS A 221 -6.47 21.51 -10.72
C LYS A 221 -7.81 22.16 -10.41
N ASN A 222 -8.56 21.63 -9.43
CA ASN A 222 -9.88 22.13 -9.08
C ASN A 222 -9.94 22.45 -7.58
N ASN A 223 -9.79 23.73 -7.22
CA ASN A 223 -9.96 24.20 -5.82
C ASN A 223 -11.34 23.82 -5.25
N THR A 224 -12.34 23.68 -6.11
CA THR A 224 -13.66 23.16 -5.79
C THR A 224 -14.09 22.16 -6.87
N ILE A 225 -14.56 20.99 -6.44
CA ILE A 225 -15.07 19.94 -7.33
C ILE A 225 -16.30 19.33 -6.66
N GLU A 226 -17.38 19.17 -7.42
CA GLU A 226 -18.57 18.50 -6.92
C GLU A 226 -18.24 17.01 -6.65
N TRP A 227 -18.79 16.47 -5.55
CA TRP A 227 -18.43 15.14 -5.05
C TRP A 227 -18.68 14.02 -6.07
N SER A 228 -19.80 14.03 -6.78
CA SER A 228 -20.12 13.02 -7.80
C SER A 228 -19.10 13.04 -8.95
N VAL A 229 -18.63 14.23 -9.35
CA VAL A 229 -17.57 14.38 -10.37
C VAL A 229 -16.24 13.86 -9.83
N PHE A 230 -15.87 14.22 -8.60
CA PHE A 230 -14.66 13.74 -7.93
C PHE A 230 -14.65 12.21 -7.85
N GLU A 231 -15.75 11.62 -7.36
CA GLU A 231 -15.94 10.18 -7.23
C GLU A 231 -15.73 9.48 -8.58
N LYS A 232 -16.38 9.97 -9.63
CA LYS A 232 -16.26 9.41 -10.98
C LYS A 232 -14.83 9.46 -11.50
N ARG A 233 -14.11 10.56 -11.27
CA ARG A 233 -12.70 10.74 -11.69
C ARG A 233 -11.76 9.80 -10.92
N VAL A 234 -11.89 9.70 -9.60
CA VAL A 234 -11.08 8.79 -8.77
C VAL A 234 -11.32 7.33 -9.16
N ARG A 235 -12.59 6.91 -9.26
CA ARG A 235 -12.93 5.55 -9.69
C ARG A 235 -12.35 5.23 -11.07
N LYS A 236 -12.38 6.17 -12.00
CA LYS A 236 -11.76 6.01 -13.34
C LYS A 236 -10.24 5.86 -13.24
N ALA A 237 -9.57 6.70 -12.45
CA ALA A 237 -8.12 6.66 -12.26
C ALA A 237 -7.66 5.32 -11.67
N VAL A 238 -8.36 4.80 -10.66
CA VAL A 238 -8.07 3.50 -10.03
C VAL A 238 -8.42 2.33 -10.96
N ARG A 239 -9.52 2.39 -11.72
CA ARG A 239 -9.85 1.31 -12.68
C ARG A 239 -8.80 1.17 -13.79
N GLN A 240 -8.18 2.26 -14.22
CA GLN A 240 -7.16 2.24 -15.26
C GLN A 240 -5.88 1.53 -14.83
N THR A 241 -5.52 1.52 -13.54
CA THR A 241 -4.36 0.78 -13.06
C THR A 241 -4.57 -0.74 -13.07
N LYS A 242 -5.83 -1.19 -13.19
CA LYS A 242 -6.18 -2.60 -13.35
C LYS A 242 -6.12 -3.10 -14.79
N ARG A 243 -5.92 -2.21 -15.78
CA ARG A 243 -5.80 -2.61 -17.18
C ARG A 243 -4.52 -3.41 -17.39
N VAL A 244 -4.67 -4.60 -17.95
CA VAL A 244 -3.55 -5.44 -18.37
C VAL A 244 -3.08 -4.93 -19.73
N PHE A 245 -1.78 -4.67 -19.85
CA PHE A 245 -1.14 -4.31 -21.11
C PHE A 245 -0.14 -5.40 -21.48
N SER A 246 0.11 -5.56 -22.79
CA SER A 246 1.21 -6.41 -23.23
C SER A 246 2.51 -5.92 -22.60
N ARG A 247 3.28 -6.85 -22.04
CA ARG A 247 4.57 -6.56 -21.39
C ARG A 247 5.54 -6.04 -22.47
N PRO A 248 6.09 -4.83 -22.34
CA PRO A 248 7.13 -4.36 -23.24
C PRO A 248 8.38 -5.25 -23.14
N THR A 249 9.09 -5.44 -24.26
CA THR A 249 10.36 -6.16 -24.31
C THR A 249 11.35 -5.59 -23.29
N GLY A 250 12.03 -6.46 -22.53
CA GLY A 250 13.00 -6.07 -21.49
C GLY A 250 12.44 -5.79 -20.09
N ARG A 251 11.11 -5.79 -19.88
CA ARG A 251 10.56 -5.70 -18.51
C ARG A 251 10.50 -7.06 -17.82
N SER A 252 10.87 -7.13 -16.54
CA SER A 252 10.81 -8.37 -15.75
C SER A 252 9.39 -8.96 -15.70
N VAL A 253 9.27 -10.28 -15.96
CA VAL A 253 8.02 -11.04 -15.86
C VAL A 253 7.55 -11.17 -14.40
N TYR A 254 8.49 -11.20 -13.46
CA TYR A 254 8.23 -11.36 -12.03
C TYR A 254 7.46 -10.19 -11.40
N ARG A 255 7.40 -9.02 -12.05
CA ARG A 255 6.67 -7.86 -11.52
C ARG A 255 5.15 -7.99 -11.67
N TYR A 256 4.69 -8.79 -12.64
CA TYR A 256 3.28 -9.09 -12.87
C TYR A 256 3.14 -10.52 -13.39
N PRO A 257 3.29 -11.53 -12.53
CA PRO A 257 3.10 -12.91 -12.93
C PRO A 257 1.60 -13.11 -13.17
N ARG A 258 1.12 -12.88 -14.39
CA ARG A 258 -0.26 -13.19 -14.81
C ARG A 258 -0.29 -14.16 -15.99
N CYS A 259 0.86 -14.79 -16.28
CA CYS A 259 0.96 -15.87 -17.27
C CYS A 259 0.49 -17.17 -16.61
N LEU A 260 -0.21 -18.05 -17.34
CA LEU A 260 -0.74 -19.29 -16.77
C LEU A 260 0.37 -20.15 -16.16
N GLU A 261 1.55 -20.11 -16.77
CA GLU A 261 2.76 -20.82 -16.36
C GLU A 261 3.40 -20.24 -15.09
N CYS A 262 3.06 -19.00 -14.75
CA CYS A 262 3.60 -18.23 -13.64
C CYS A 262 2.67 -18.20 -12.42
N MET A 263 1.44 -18.70 -12.56
CA MET A 263 0.39 -18.59 -11.56
C MET A 263 0.31 -19.88 -10.75
N CYS A 264 -0.15 -19.78 -9.50
CA CYS A 264 -0.44 -20.97 -8.72
C CYS A 264 -1.61 -21.72 -9.38
N SER A 265 -1.31 -22.90 -9.93
CA SER A 265 -2.34 -23.80 -10.45
C SER A 265 -3.06 -24.42 -9.26
N ASP A 266 -4.35 -24.14 -9.10
CA ASP A 266 -5.25 -24.97 -8.29
C ASP A 266 -5.44 -26.33 -8.99
N GLN A 267 -4.35 -27.08 -9.22
CA GLN A 267 -4.46 -28.46 -9.65
C GLN A 267 -4.52 -29.35 -8.41
N PRO A 268 -5.64 -30.09 -8.22
CA PRO A 268 -5.75 -31.09 -7.16
C PRO A 268 -4.78 -32.26 -7.35
#